data_AF-A0A2U3KNM6-F1
#
_entry.id   AF-A0A2U3KNM6-F1
#
_cell.length_a   1.000
_cell.length_b   1.000
_cell.length_c   1.000
_cell.angle_alpha   90.00
_cell.angle_beta   90.00
_cell.angle_gamma   90.00
#
_symmetry.space_group_name_H-M   'P 1'
#
loop_
_entity.id
_entity.type
_entity.pdbx_description
1 polymer ?
#
loop_
_entity_poly.entity_id
_entity_poly.type
_entity_poly.pdbx_seq_one_letter_code
_entity_poly.pdbx_strand_id
1 'polypeptide(L)'
;MANCIRCGRQLPPLTFGKICRWCKQHEAAQLDEGGEDAKQVVMPAPWVRREASISLTHVLFGANVAILLAMVLASGPSMDFTSQVLVHFGANYGPLTLSGDWWRLLTYMFLHGGLMHIAFNMWCLWDLGALCESLYGRWTFAAIYLITGVAGGLASIAWNPEVLSVGASGAIFGLAGTLIASFYLGEFSLPRVAIGGTLRSLLFFVGFNVIFGTMFPGIDNACHAGGLVSGLILGALIARLAPQHDAPLRRMSILAVAALAVAGSVLWVQHWRGAPFRAIDSQSNRPDHTLAQLQAVVRQQPNLVAARYALGNAYFSAGQFSEAEAEFKKVLDLQPQYPHARVELGMVYLAEKRPQDAEATFKQVLAQDADDVYGNYGMALALADEDKNQAAIEEFKTAGRLGAPFAGLYREMGRSYAKLKMYDEAIAAYLKEKERSGDNPDLENALAQAYQAKGMTQQAQEARTRAAQLAGEQDH
;
A
#
# COMPACT_ATOMS: atom_id res chain seq x y z
N MET A 1 -59.54 -11.30 -19.11
CA MET A 1 -59.38 -9.83 -19.14
C MET A 1 -58.14 -9.50 -19.95
N ALA A 2 -58.26 -8.61 -20.93
CA ALA A 2 -57.09 -7.98 -21.53
C ALA A 2 -56.42 -7.05 -20.51
N ASN A 3 -55.11 -6.93 -20.60
CA ASN A 3 -54.33 -5.81 -20.08
C ASN A 3 -53.00 -5.82 -20.81
N CYS A 4 -52.83 -4.98 -21.84
CA CYS A 4 -51.47 -4.67 -22.29
C CYS A 4 -50.92 -3.57 -21.42
N ILE A 5 -50.05 -4.00 -20.52
CA ILE A 5 -49.18 -3.11 -19.79
C ILE A 5 -47.73 -3.34 -20.31
N ARG A 6 -47.42 -4.21 -21.34
CA ARG A 6 -46.11 -4.93 -21.50
C ARG A 6 -44.81 -4.13 -21.59
N CYS A 7 -43.98 -4.07 -20.54
CA CYS A 7 -44.27 -3.82 -19.11
C CYS A 7 -45.34 -4.69 -18.31
N GLY A 8 -45.44 -6.03 -18.54
CA GLY A 8 -46.57 -6.97 -18.22
C GLY A 8 -47.81 -7.02 -19.20
N ARG A 9 -48.21 -8.14 -19.86
CA ARG A 9 -49.39 -8.16 -20.81
C ARG A 9 -50.17 -9.48 -20.93
N GLN A 10 -51.47 -9.32 -21.16
CA GLN A 10 -52.40 -10.30 -21.78
C GLN A 10 -53.51 -9.56 -22.57
N LEU A 11 -54.29 -10.23 -23.45
CA LEU A 11 -55.08 -9.57 -24.52
C LEU A 11 -56.47 -10.20 -24.76
N PRO A 12 -57.12 -9.98 -25.93
CA PRO A 12 -58.50 -9.50 -26.03
C PRO A 12 -59.50 -10.56 -25.53
N PRO A 13 -60.76 -10.20 -25.19
CA PRO A 13 -61.48 -9.00 -25.65
C PRO A 13 -61.99 -8.09 -24.50
N LEU A 14 -62.31 -6.81 -24.71
CA LEU A 14 -61.95 -5.90 -25.82
C LEU A 14 -60.82 -4.96 -25.34
N THR A 15 -59.71 -4.91 -26.08
CA THR A 15 -58.49 -4.24 -25.60
C THR A 15 -58.52 -2.72 -25.82
N PHE A 16 -58.63 -1.93 -24.76
CA PHE A 16 -58.38 -0.49 -24.80
C PHE A 16 -57.46 -0.04 -23.64
N GLY A 17 -56.38 0.68 -23.97
CA GLY A 17 -55.32 1.11 -23.04
C GLY A 17 -54.02 1.44 -23.78
N LYS A 18 -53.03 2.05 -23.08
CA LYS A 18 -51.71 2.39 -23.68
C LYS A 18 -50.85 1.14 -23.86
N ILE A 19 -50.77 0.62 -25.08
CA ILE A 19 -50.01 -0.59 -25.43
C ILE A 19 -48.64 -0.24 -26.05
N CYS A 20 -47.58 -1.02 -25.78
CA CYS A 20 -46.24 -0.72 -26.33
C CYS A 20 -46.15 -0.98 -27.85
N ARG A 21 -45.17 -0.38 -28.55
CA ARG A 21 -45.09 -0.41 -30.03
C ARG A 21 -45.00 -1.85 -30.57
N TRP A 22 -44.19 -2.70 -29.96
CA TRP A 22 -44.08 -4.13 -30.30
C TRP A 22 -45.43 -4.85 -30.18
N CYS A 23 -46.14 -4.60 -29.08
CA CYS A 23 -47.48 -5.13 -28.84
C CYS A 23 -48.52 -4.67 -29.86
N LYS A 24 -48.45 -3.42 -30.33
CA LYS A 24 -49.34 -2.90 -31.38
C LYS A 24 -49.09 -3.57 -32.73
N GLN A 25 -47.82 -3.76 -33.10
CA GLN A 25 -47.44 -4.44 -34.34
C GLN A 25 -47.83 -5.92 -34.34
N HIS A 26 -47.70 -6.58 -33.19
CA HIS A 26 -48.02 -8.01 -33.06
C HIS A 26 -49.52 -8.33 -33.24
N GLU A 27 -50.45 -7.49 -32.74
CA GLU A 27 -51.88 -7.71 -33.02
C GLU A 27 -52.22 -7.45 -34.49
N ALA A 28 -51.69 -6.38 -35.08
CA ALA A 28 -51.94 -6.03 -36.48
C ALA A 28 -51.44 -7.13 -37.45
N ALA A 29 -50.37 -7.84 -37.07
CA ALA A 29 -49.89 -9.01 -37.80
C ALA A 29 -50.73 -10.29 -37.56
N GLN A 30 -51.45 -10.40 -36.44
CA GLN A 30 -52.37 -11.53 -36.19
C GLN A 30 -53.77 -11.34 -36.81
N LEU A 31 -54.16 -10.09 -37.07
CA LEU A 31 -55.43 -9.74 -37.72
C LEU A 31 -55.34 -9.70 -39.26
N ASP A 32 -54.17 -10.00 -39.82
CA ASP A 32 -53.86 -9.91 -41.26
C ASP A 32 -54.10 -8.51 -41.87
N GLU A 33 -54.10 -7.47 -41.02
CA GLU A 33 -54.27 -6.06 -41.41
C GLU A 33 -52.97 -5.44 -41.97
N GLY A 34 -51.86 -6.17 -41.93
CA GLY A 34 -50.60 -5.80 -42.55
C GLY A 34 -50.51 -6.36 -43.96
N GLY A 35 -50.87 -5.55 -44.97
CA GLY A 35 -50.81 -5.96 -46.38
C GLY A 35 -49.48 -6.58 -46.81
N GLU A 36 -49.55 -7.46 -47.81
CA GLU A 36 -48.62 -8.57 -48.11
C GLU A 36 -47.11 -8.23 -48.23
N ASP A 37 -46.75 -6.95 -48.40
CA ASP A 37 -45.36 -6.48 -48.51
C ASP A 37 -44.66 -6.18 -47.17
N ALA A 38 -45.37 -6.25 -46.04
CA ALA A 38 -44.82 -5.90 -44.73
C ALA A 38 -43.86 -6.97 -44.15
N LYS A 39 -42.62 -7.05 -44.66
CA LYS A 39 -41.50 -7.78 -44.01
C LYS A 39 -41.19 -7.18 -42.63
N GLN A 40 -41.94 -7.58 -41.60
CA GLN A 40 -41.74 -7.09 -40.25
C GLN A 40 -40.50 -7.73 -39.61
N VAL A 41 -39.50 -6.89 -39.32
CA VAL A 41 -38.35 -7.28 -38.50
C VAL A 41 -38.82 -7.49 -37.07
N VAL A 42 -38.86 -8.75 -36.62
CA VAL A 42 -39.09 -9.10 -35.22
C VAL A 42 -37.88 -8.62 -34.41
N MET A 43 -38.01 -7.46 -33.75
CA MET A 43 -36.98 -7.00 -32.82
C MET A 43 -36.88 -7.98 -31.64
N PRO A 44 -35.67 -8.43 -31.26
CA PRO A 44 -35.49 -9.28 -30.08
C PRO A 44 -35.91 -8.54 -28.81
N ALA A 45 -36.30 -9.31 -27.78
CA ALA A 45 -36.86 -8.75 -26.55
C ALA A 45 -35.90 -7.73 -25.89
N PRO A 46 -36.38 -6.57 -25.38
CA PRO A 46 -35.51 -5.48 -24.91
C PRO A 46 -34.49 -5.84 -23.82
N TRP A 47 -34.75 -6.91 -23.06
CA TRP A 47 -33.92 -7.40 -21.96
C TRP A 47 -32.96 -8.53 -22.35
N VAL A 48 -32.91 -8.96 -23.61
CA VAL A 48 -31.90 -9.91 -24.10
C VAL A 48 -30.79 -9.18 -24.86
N ARG A 49 -30.21 -8.15 -24.23
CA ARG A 49 -28.80 -7.85 -24.47
C ARG A 49 -27.96 -8.91 -23.77
N ARG A 50 -27.80 -10.07 -24.42
CA ARG A 50 -26.55 -10.84 -24.27
C ARG A 50 -25.45 -10.10 -25.05
N GLU A 51 -25.08 -8.90 -24.59
CA GLU A 51 -23.73 -8.43 -24.88
C GLU A 51 -22.80 -9.35 -24.09
N ALA A 52 -21.96 -10.10 -24.81
CA ALA A 52 -20.88 -10.89 -24.22
C ALA A 52 -19.73 -9.97 -23.76
N SER A 53 -20.06 -8.84 -23.14
CA SER A 53 -19.13 -7.90 -22.54
C SER A 53 -18.87 -8.31 -21.09
N ILE A 54 -17.60 -8.53 -20.75
CA ILE A 54 -17.16 -8.66 -19.37
C ILE A 54 -17.64 -7.42 -18.59
N SER A 55 -18.35 -7.63 -17.48
CA SER A 55 -18.85 -6.51 -16.68
C SER A 55 -17.69 -5.80 -15.98
N LEU A 56 -17.80 -4.49 -15.74
CA LEU A 56 -16.76 -3.73 -15.06
C LEU A 56 -16.49 -4.28 -13.64
N THR A 57 -17.52 -4.80 -12.97
CA THR A 57 -17.36 -5.50 -11.68
C THR A 57 -16.38 -6.67 -11.79
N HIS A 58 -16.48 -7.47 -12.86
CA HIS A 58 -15.54 -8.58 -13.13
C HIS A 58 -14.13 -8.08 -13.50
N VAL A 59 -14.03 -6.96 -14.23
CA VAL A 59 -12.73 -6.34 -14.57
C VAL A 59 -12.02 -5.83 -13.30
N LEU A 60 -12.74 -5.14 -12.41
CA LEU A 60 -12.20 -4.65 -11.14
C LEU A 60 -11.80 -5.83 -10.24
N PHE A 61 -12.65 -6.86 -10.12
CA PHE A 61 -12.32 -8.10 -9.40
C PHE A 61 -11.03 -8.74 -9.95
N GLY A 62 -10.96 -8.92 -11.27
CA GLY A 62 -9.81 -9.52 -11.95
C GLY A 62 -8.52 -8.71 -11.76
N ALA A 63 -8.60 -7.38 -11.79
CA ALA A 63 -7.45 -6.51 -11.54
C ALA A 63 -6.90 -6.64 -10.11
N ASN A 64 -7.79 -6.70 -9.11
CA ASN A 64 -7.40 -6.93 -7.71
C ASN A 64 -6.72 -8.29 -7.51
N VAL A 65 -7.27 -9.36 -8.11
CA VAL A 65 -6.67 -10.70 -8.05
C VAL A 65 -5.33 -10.76 -8.78
N ALA A 66 -5.22 -10.13 -9.97
CA ALA A 66 -3.97 -10.09 -10.72
C ALA A 66 -2.85 -9.37 -9.95
N ILE A 67 -3.17 -8.28 -9.25
CA ILE A 67 -2.21 -7.53 -8.42
C ILE A 67 -1.80 -8.35 -7.20
N LEU A 68 -2.73 -9.04 -6.52
CA LEU A 68 -2.37 -9.98 -5.45
C LEU A 68 -1.40 -11.07 -5.94
N LEU A 69 -1.67 -11.68 -7.11
CA LEU A 69 -0.79 -12.69 -7.68
C LEU A 69 0.60 -12.12 -8.03
N ALA A 70 0.67 -10.89 -8.52
CA ALA A 70 1.95 -10.21 -8.76
C ALA A 70 2.74 -9.98 -7.46
N MET A 71 2.06 -9.65 -6.35
CA MET A 71 2.69 -9.54 -5.03
C MET A 71 3.23 -10.90 -4.55
N VAL A 72 2.44 -11.98 -4.63
CA VAL A 72 2.89 -13.35 -4.28
C VAL A 72 4.11 -13.77 -5.12
N LEU A 73 4.13 -13.45 -6.41
CA LEU A 73 5.27 -13.75 -7.29
C LEU A 73 6.53 -12.96 -6.92
N ALA A 74 6.40 -11.76 -6.34
CA ALA A 74 7.51 -10.90 -5.95
C ALA A 74 8.03 -11.13 -4.53
N SER A 75 7.17 -11.50 -3.58
CA SER A 75 7.52 -11.70 -2.16
C SER A 75 7.52 -13.16 -1.69
N GLY A 76 7.24 -14.11 -2.59
CA GLY A 76 7.12 -15.53 -2.27
C GLY A 76 5.70 -15.96 -1.87
N PRO A 77 5.49 -17.27 -1.60
CA PRO A 77 4.17 -17.89 -1.51
C PRO A 77 3.31 -17.47 -0.30
N SER A 78 3.85 -16.66 0.62
CA SER A 78 3.06 -16.08 1.72
C SER A 78 2.05 -15.08 1.18
N MET A 79 0.82 -15.12 1.71
CA MET A 79 -0.19 -14.09 1.47
C MET A 79 -0.29 -13.09 2.63
N ASP A 80 0.53 -13.24 3.68
CA ASP A 80 0.69 -12.27 4.75
C ASP A 80 1.85 -11.33 4.39
N PHE A 81 1.52 -10.24 3.70
CA PHE A 81 2.50 -9.32 3.14
C PHE A 81 3.01 -8.31 4.17
N THR A 82 4.34 -8.12 4.21
CA THR A 82 4.93 -7.07 5.05
C THR A 82 4.58 -5.67 4.53
N SER A 83 4.60 -4.68 5.43
CA SER A 83 4.38 -3.28 5.07
C SER A 83 5.33 -2.78 3.96
N GLN A 84 6.55 -3.31 3.88
CA GLN A 84 7.52 -2.96 2.84
C GLN A 84 7.05 -3.43 1.45
N VAL A 85 6.55 -4.67 1.32
CA VAL A 85 6.00 -5.18 0.05
C VAL A 85 4.80 -4.35 -0.37
N LEU A 86 3.89 -4.04 0.56
CA LEU A 86 2.72 -3.22 0.29
C LEU A 86 3.09 -1.81 -0.17
N VAL A 87 4.04 -1.15 0.50
CA VAL A 87 4.56 0.17 0.08
C VAL A 87 5.23 0.10 -1.28
N HIS A 88 6.05 -0.91 -1.57
CA HIS A 88 6.71 -1.10 -2.86
C HIS A 88 5.70 -1.19 -4.01
N PHE A 89 4.63 -1.98 -3.83
CA PHE A 89 3.57 -2.14 -4.83
C PHE A 89 2.60 -0.94 -4.96
N GLY A 90 2.75 0.11 -4.14
CA GLY A 90 1.96 1.34 -4.26
C GLY A 90 0.88 1.55 -3.21
N ALA A 91 1.04 0.99 -2.00
CA ALA A 91 0.13 1.30 -0.90
C ALA A 91 0.14 2.79 -0.56
N ASN A 92 -0.99 3.26 -0.04
CA ASN A 92 -1.16 4.66 0.35
C ASN A 92 -0.54 4.85 1.74
N TYR A 93 0.50 5.66 1.79
CA TYR A 93 1.29 5.94 2.98
C TYR A 93 1.68 7.41 2.96
N GLY A 94 1.21 8.17 3.95
CA GLY A 94 1.30 9.64 3.96
C GLY A 94 2.68 10.20 3.67
N PRO A 95 3.78 9.69 4.28
CA PRO A 95 5.13 10.15 4.00
C PRO A 95 5.56 10.13 2.53
N LEU A 96 5.04 9.20 1.72
CA LEU A 96 5.34 9.10 0.28
C LEU A 96 4.27 9.82 -0.56
N THR A 97 2.99 9.62 -0.22
CA THR A 97 1.86 10.20 -0.95
C THR A 97 1.82 11.74 -0.86
N LEU A 98 2.33 12.32 0.24
CA LEU A 98 2.36 13.76 0.49
C LEU A 98 3.70 14.42 0.12
N SER A 99 4.76 13.64 -0.14
CA SER A 99 6.05 14.13 -0.63
C SER A 99 6.09 14.24 -2.16
N GLY A 100 5.50 13.27 -2.88
CA GLY A 100 5.40 13.31 -4.34
C GLY A 100 4.57 12.20 -5.00
N ASP A 101 4.43 11.05 -4.36
CA ASP A 101 3.76 9.86 -4.93
C ASP A 101 2.22 9.93 -4.86
N TRP A 102 1.62 10.99 -5.42
CA TRP A 102 0.16 11.19 -5.43
C TRP A 102 -0.61 10.03 -6.09
N TRP A 103 0.04 9.29 -6.99
CA TRP A 103 -0.50 8.11 -7.67
C TRP A 103 -0.87 6.97 -6.69
N ARG A 104 -0.29 6.97 -5.48
CA ARG A 104 -0.64 6.02 -4.41
C ARG A 104 -2.10 6.11 -3.96
N LEU A 105 -2.73 7.28 -4.09
CA LEU A 105 -4.17 7.46 -3.84
C LEU A 105 -5.05 6.68 -4.83
N LEU A 106 -4.49 6.17 -5.93
CA LEU A 106 -5.19 5.34 -6.90
C LEU A 106 -4.77 3.86 -6.79
N THR A 107 -3.47 3.57 -6.70
CA THR A 107 -2.97 2.17 -6.69
C THR A 107 -3.37 1.41 -5.44
N TYR A 108 -3.44 2.07 -4.27
CA TYR A 108 -3.78 1.40 -3.01
C TYR A 108 -5.17 0.72 -3.04
N MET A 109 -6.09 1.23 -3.87
CA MET A 109 -7.44 0.70 -4.07
C MET A 109 -7.46 -0.73 -4.64
N PHE A 110 -6.32 -1.22 -5.12
CA PHE A 110 -6.18 -2.54 -5.74
C PHE A 110 -5.28 -3.50 -4.94
N LEU A 111 -4.58 -3.01 -3.93
CA LEU A 111 -3.64 -3.78 -3.10
C LEU A 111 -4.33 -4.41 -1.90
N HIS A 112 -3.91 -5.59 -1.48
CA HIS A 112 -4.50 -6.28 -0.34
C HIS A 112 -3.43 -6.95 0.53
N GLY A 113 -3.40 -6.62 1.81
CA GLY A 113 -2.43 -7.15 2.78
C GLY A 113 -2.68 -8.57 3.29
N GLY A 114 -3.64 -9.32 2.75
CA GLY A 114 -3.98 -10.64 3.27
C GLY A 114 -5.07 -11.37 2.46
N LEU A 115 -5.06 -12.70 2.49
CA LEU A 115 -6.06 -13.55 1.82
C LEU A 115 -7.49 -13.26 2.30
N MET A 116 -7.70 -13.18 3.62
CA MET A 116 -9.02 -12.83 4.18
C MET A 116 -9.45 -11.40 3.79
N HIS A 117 -8.49 -10.48 3.68
CA HIS A 117 -8.77 -9.10 3.32
C HIS A 117 -9.23 -8.99 1.86
N ILE A 118 -8.54 -9.63 0.90
CA ILE A 118 -9.03 -9.66 -0.50
C ILE A 118 -10.33 -10.45 -0.64
N ALA A 119 -10.48 -11.60 0.00
CA ALA A 119 -11.71 -12.41 -0.08
C ALA A 119 -12.95 -11.61 0.34
N PHE A 120 -12.86 -10.86 1.45
CA PHE A 120 -13.96 -10.03 1.93
C PHE A 120 -14.26 -8.84 1.00
N ASN A 121 -13.22 -8.10 0.55
CA ASN A 121 -13.40 -6.99 -0.39
C ASN A 121 -14.02 -7.47 -1.71
N MET A 122 -13.56 -8.60 -2.24
CA MET A 122 -14.02 -9.13 -3.52
C MET A 122 -15.44 -9.70 -3.45
N TRP A 123 -15.85 -10.29 -2.33
CA TRP A 123 -17.25 -10.65 -2.08
C TRP A 123 -18.15 -9.40 -2.07
N CYS A 124 -17.74 -8.35 -1.34
CA CYS A 124 -18.52 -7.11 -1.26
C CYS A 124 -18.55 -6.36 -2.60
N LEU A 125 -17.45 -6.34 -3.34
CA LEU A 125 -17.37 -5.76 -4.69
C LEU A 125 -18.24 -6.54 -5.69
N TRP A 126 -18.32 -7.87 -5.58
CA TRP A 126 -19.18 -8.67 -6.43
C TRP A 126 -20.66 -8.32 -6.26
N ASP A 127 -21.13 -8.19 -5.01
CA ASP A 127 -22.54 -7.88 -4.72
C ASP A 127 -22.88 -6.39 -4.96
N LEU A 128 -22.21 -5.47 -4.25
CA LEU A 128 -22.48 -4.03 -4.35
C LEU A 128 -22.05 -3.46 -5.70
N GLY A 129 -20.96 -3.96 -6.30
CA GLY A 129 -20.50 -3.55 -7.62
C GLY A 129 -21.46 -3.97 -8.72
N ALA A 130 -21.94 -5.22 -8.73
CA ALA A 130 -22.94 -5.66 -9.71
C ALA A 130 -24.25 -4.89 -9.56
N LEU A 131 -24.68 -4.59 -8.33
CA LEU A 131 -25.85 -3.75 -8.07
C LEU A 131 -25.65 -2.31 -8.59
N CYS A 132 -24.50 -1.69 -8.31
CA CYS A 132 -24.16 -0.35 -8.83
C CYS A 132 -24.03 -0.31 -10.35
N GLU A 133 -23.40 -1.32 -10.96
CA GLU A 133 -23.24 -1.44 -12.40
C GLU A 133 -24.59 -1.58 -13.11
N SER A 134 -25.51 -2.38 -12.53
CA SER A 134 -26.88 -2.56 -13.01
C SER A 134 -27.73 -1.29 -12.89
N LEU A 135 -27.65 -0.59 -11.76
CA LEU A 135 -28.46 0.60 -11.47
C LEU A 135 -27.95 1.88 -12.14
N TYR A 136 -26.63 2.05 -12.23
CA TYR A 136 -26.00 3.31 -12.66
C TYR A 136 -25.31 3.23 -14.02
N GLY A 137 -25.11 2.03 -14.57
CA GLY A 137 -24.33 1.78 -15.78
C GLY A 137 -22.81 1.84 -15.53
N ARG A 138 -22.06 1.06 -16.33
CA ARG A 138 -20.61 0.84 -16.17
C ARG A 138 -19.78 2.11 -15.96
N TRP A 139 -20.04 3.18 -16.71
CA TRP A 139 -19.24 4.41 -16.65
C TRP A 139 -19.50 5.24 -15.39
N THR A 140 -20.76 5.36 -14.95
CA THR A 140 -21.06 6.04 -13.69
C THR A 140 -20.52 5.23 -12.50
N PHE A 141 -20.69 3.91 -12.54
CA PHE A 141 -20.13 3.00 -11.54
C PHE A 141 -18.61 3.15 -11.43
N ALA A 142 -17.88 3.17 -12.55
CA ALA A 142 -16.43 3.44 -12.59
C ALA A 142 -16.07 4.76 -11.89
N ALA A 143 -16.78 5.84 -12.24
CA ALA A 143 -16.51 7.16 -11.71
C ALA A 143 -16.81 7.25 -10.20
N ILE A 144 -17.91 6.67 -9.72
CA ILE A 144 -18.24 6.60 -8.28
C ILE A 144 -17.15 5.82 -7.54
N TYR A 145 -16.77 4.64 -8.03
CA TYR A 145 -15.73 3.80 -7.43
C TYR A 145 -14.40 4.55 -7.30
N LEU A 146 -13.94 5.21 -8.37
CA LEU A 146 -12.69 5.97 -8.37
C LEU A 146 -12.74 7.23 -7.50
N ILE A 147 -13.78 8.05 -7.62
CA ILE A 147 -13.90 9.31 -6.85
C ILE A 147 -13.99 9.03 -5.34
N THR A 148 -14.81 8.06 -4.94
CA THR A 148 -15.00 7.73 -3.51
C THR A 148 -13.83 6.94 -2.94
N GLY A 149 -13.16 6.11 -3.75
CA GLY A 149 -11.89 5.49 -3.39
C GLY A 149 -10.81 6.52 -3.09
N VAL A 150 -10.49 7.40 -4.05
CA VAL A 150 -9.51 8.47 -3.85
C VAL A 150 -9.88 9.38 -2.66
N ALA A 151 -11.17 9.68 -2.46
CA ALA A 151 -11.63 10.45 -1.29
C ALA A 151 -11.44 9.70 0.04
N GLY A 152 -11.61 8.38 0.07
CA GLY A 152 -11.28 7.54 1.22
C GLY A 152 -9.77 7.54 1.52
N GLY A 153 -8.94 7.25 0.52
CA GLY A 153 -7.48 7.26 0.67
C GLY A 153 -6.94 8.63 1.10
N LEU A 154 -7.57 9.72 0.64
CA LEU A 154 -7.28 11.08 1.07
C LEU A 154 -7.68 11.32 2.53
N ALA A 155 -8.88 10.88 2.94
CA ALA A 155 -9.35 11.02 4.33
C ALA A 155 -8.43 10.29 5.31
N SER A 156 -7.92 9.11 4.93
CA SER A 156 -6.90 8.37 5.69
C SER A 156 -5.65 9.22 5.96
N ILE A 157 -4.95 9.67 4.92
CA ILE A 157 -3.70 10.44 5.08
C ILE A 157 -3.93 11.87 5.63
N ALA A 158 -5.14 12.41 5.51
CA ALA A 158 -5.52 13.68 6.13
C ALA A 158 -5.74 13.54 7.64
N TRP A 159 -6.18 12.38 8.11
CA TRP A 159 -6.41 12.07 9.52
C TRP A 159 -5.13 11.54 10.19
N ASN A 160 -4.63 10.40 9.71
CA ASN A 160 -3.46 9.67 10.23
C ASN A 160 -2.44 9.38 9.10
N PRO A 161 -1.52 10.31 8.76
CA PRO A 161 -0.55 10.12 7.68
C PRO A 161 0.33 8.85 7.80
N GLU A 162 0.63 8.41 9.02
CA GLU A 162 1.52 7.27 9.29
C GLU A 162 0.82 5.90 9.17
N VAL A 163 -0.51 5.85 9.01
CA VAL A 163 -1.22 4.59 8.81
C VAL A 163 -1.07 4.15 7.35
N LEU A 164 -0.63 2.91 7.16
CA LEU A 164 -0.59 2.25 5.86
C LEU A 164 -2.00 1.84 5.44
N SER A 165 -2.46 2.33 4.28
CA SER A 165 -3.80 2.05 3.75
C SER A 165 -3.72 1.24 2.45
N VAL A 166 -4.47 0.14 2.39
CA VAL A 166 -4.62 -0.75 1.23
C VAL A 166 -6.05 -1.28 1.15
N GLY A 167 -6.52 -1.59 -0.06
CA GLY A 167 -7.76 -2.32 -0.32
C GLY A 167 -8.84 -1.49 -1.02
N ALA A 168 -9.71 -2.20 -1.73
CA ALA A 168 -10.87 -1.63 -2.42
C ALA A 168 -11.91 -1.01 -1.45
N SER A 169 -11.78 -1.28 -0.15
CA SER A 169 -12.77 -1.01 0.89
C SER A 169 -13.27 0.44 0.93
N GLY A 170 -12.40 1.45 0.78
CA GLY A 170 -12.82 2.85 0.70
C GLY A 170 -13.82 3.12 -0.43
N ALA A 171 -13.56 2.58 -1.62
CA ALA A 171 -14.48 2.67 -2.75
C ALA A 171 -15.76 1.83 -2.52
N ILE A 172 -15.67 0.65 -1.91
CA ILE A 172 -16.84 -0.19 -1.58
C ILE A 172 -17.77 0.52 -0.58
N PHE A 173 -17.23 1.18 0.45
CA PHE A 173 -18.00 2.04 1.34
C PHE A 173 -18.61 3.25 0.61
N GLY A 174 -17.92 3.79 -0.39
CA GLY A 174 -18.46 4.79 -1.31
C GLY A 174 -19.63 4.31 -2.16
N LEU A 175 -19.57 3.08 -2.71
CA LEU A 175 -20.69 2.44 -3.38
C LEU A 175 -21.88 2.27 -2.41
N ALA A 176 -21.63 1.77 -1.20
CA ALA A 176 -22.65 1.61 -0.16
C ALA A 176 -23.32 2.95 0.18
N GLY A 177 -22.53 4.01 0.44
CA GLY A 177 -23.05 5.35 0.71
C GLY A 177 -23.85 5.92 -0.45
N THR A 178 -23.39 5.72 -1.69
CA THR A 178 -24.10 6.18 -2.89
C THR A 178 -25.45 5.48 -3.02
N LEU A 179 -25.50 4.15 -2.85
CA LEU A 179 -26.75 3.38 -2.85
C LEU A 179 -27.70 3.78 -1.72
N ILE A 180 -27.20 3.96 -0.49
CA ILE A 180 -27.99 4.40 0.68
C ILE A 180 -28.68 5.73 0.37
N ALA A 181 -27.94 6.73 -0.13
CA ALA A 181 -28.49 8.04 -0.45
C ALA A 181 -29.54 7.97 -1.58
N SER A 182 -29.24 7.27 -2.67
CA SER A 182 -30.13 7.17 -3.83
C SER A 182 -31.41 6.37 -3.54
N PHE A 183 -31.34 5.32 -2.71
CA PHE A 183 -32.51 4.60 -2.23
C PHE A 183 -33.35 5.42 -1.25
N TYR A 184 -32.72 6.14 -0.33
CA TYR A 184 -33.43 6.98 0.65
C TYR A 184 -34.15 8.17 0.00
N LEU A 185 -33.54 8.77 -1.03
CA LEU A 185 -34.10 9.91 -1.78
C LEU A 185 -35.02 9.51 -2.94
N GLY A 186 -35.16 8.20 -3.23
CA GLY A 186 -36.11 7.69 -4.21
C GLY A 186 -35.69 7.89 -5.68
N GLU A 187 -34.39 7.84 -5.99
CA GLU A 187 -33.88 7.91 -7.38
C GLU A 187 -34.47 6.80 -8.27
N PHE A 188 -34.69 5.62 -7.69
CA PHE A 188 -35.08 4.43 -8.44
C PHE A 188 -36.56 4.06 -8.30
N SER A 189 -37.16 3.70 -9.43
CA SER A 189 -38.54 3.15 -9.52
C SER A 189 -38.62 1.68 -9.08
N LEU A 190 -38.06 1.35 -7.92
CA LEU A 190 -38.08 0.01 -7.33
C LEU A 190 -39.24 -0.16 -6.34
N PRO A 191 -39.80 -1.38 -6.17
CA PRO A 191 -40.81 -1.64 -5.14
C PRO A 191 -40.26 -1.34 -3.74
N ARG A 192 -41.01 -0.58 -2.92
CA ARG A 192 -40.59 -0.16 -1.57
C ARG A 192 -40.14 -1.32 -0.66
N VAL A 193 -40.72 -2.51 -0.84
CA VAL A 193 -40.36 -3.73 -0.10
C VAL A 193 -38.94 -4.19 -0.42
N ALA A 194 -38.52 -4.14 -1.69
CA ALA A 194 -37.16 -4.48 -2.11
C ALA A 194 -36.15 -3.45 -1.56
N ILE A 195 -36.46 -2.16 -1.70
CA ILE A 195 -35.63 -1.06 -1.18
C ILE A 195 -35.41 -1.22 0.34
N GLY A 196 -36.47 -1.48 1.12
CA GLY A 196 -36.39 -1.66 2.57
C GLY A 196 -35.64 -2.91 3.02
N GLY A 197 -35.50 -3.92 2.17
CA GLY A 197 -34.60 -5.06 2.40
C GLY A 197 -33.13 -4.67 2.21
N THR A 198 -32.79 -4.19 1.01
CA THR A 198 -31.42 -3.81 0.64
C THR A 198 -30.87 -2.70 1.55
N LEU A 199 -31.66 -1.68 1.87
CA LEU A 199 -31.23 -0.58 2.74
C LEU A 199 -30.88 -1.07 4.16
N ARG A 200 -31.64 -2.00 4.73
CA ARG A 200 -31.28 -2.61 6.03
C ARG A 200 -29.99 -3.42 5.96
N SER A 201 -29.78 -4.16 4.86
CA SER A 201 -28.54 -4.89 4.62
C SER A 201 -27.34 -3.93 4.53
N LEU A 202 -27.44 -2.85 3.74
CA LEU A 202 -26.39 -1.84 3.59
C LEU A 202 -26.07 -1.12 4.91
N LEU A 203 -27.09 -0.75 5.70
CA LEU A 203 -26.89 -0.11 7.01
C LEU A 203 -26.25 -1.08 8.02
N PHE A 204 -26.65 -2.35 8.02
CA PHE A 204 -26.00 -3.39 8.83
C PHE A 204 -24.54 -3.60 8.38
N PHE A 205 -24.28 -3.72 7.08
CA PHE A 205 -22.94 -3.84 6.51
C PHE A 205 -22.02 -2.69 6.95
N VAL A 206 -22.47 -1.44 6.80
CA VAL A 206 -21.71 -0.25 7.24
C VAL A 206 -21.45 -0.28 8.74
N GLY A 207 -22.49 -0.51 9.55
CA GLY A 207 -22.36 -0.55 11.01
C GLY A 207 -21.44 -1.66 11.51
N PHE A 208 -21.60 -2.87 10.99
CA PHE A 208 -20.76 -4.03 11.31
C PHE A 208 -19.29 -3.77 10.96
N ASN A 209 -18.99 -3.29 9.75
CA ASN A 209 -17.61 -3.07 9.32
C ASN A 209 -16.93 -1.92 10.09
N VAL A 210 -17.63 -0.85 10.42
CA VAL A 210 -17.07 0.23 11.27
C VAL A 210 -16.77 -0.30 12.68
N ILE A 211 -17.67 -1.08 13.30
CA ILE A 211 -17.41 -1.69 14.61
C ILE A 211 -16.23 -2.67 14.53
N PHE A 212 -16.23 -3.57 13.55
CA PHE A 212 -15.15 -4.51 13.31
C PHE A 212 -13.81 -3.80 13.08
N GLY A 213 -13.80 -2.73 12.29
CA GLY A 213 -12.63 -1.90 12.04
C GLY A 213 -12.11 -1.17 13.28
N THR A 214 -12.94 -0.90 14.30
CA THR A 214 -12.46 -0.39 15.59
C THR A 214 -11.93 -1.48 16.54
N MET A 215 -12.29 -2.75 16.31
CA MET A 215 -11.86 -3.88 17.15
C MET A 215 -10.53 -4.50 16.70
N PHE A 216 -10.18 -4.42 15.42
CA PHE A 216 -8.98 -5.03 14.86
C PHE A 216 -7.96 -3.96 14.40
N PRO A 217 -6.77 -3.90 15.03
CA PRO A 217 -5.67 -3.05 14.57
C PRO A 217 -5.30 -3.32 13.10
N GLY A 218 -4.96 -2.25 12.36
CA GLY A 218 -4.63 -2.32 10.93
C GLY A 218 -5.81 -2.08 9.99
N ILE A 219 -7.04 -1.91 10.49
CA ILE A 219 -8.19 -1.51 9.67
C ILE A 219 -8.34 0.02 9.65
N ASP A 220 -8.37 0.58 8.44
CA ASP A 220 -8.41 2.02 8.19
C ASP A 220 -9.84 2.57 8.17
N ASN A 221 -10.37 2.85 9.37
CA ASN A 221 -11.70 3.46 9.53
C ASN A 221 -11.80 4.87 8.93
N ALA A 222 -10.69 5.61 8.80
CA ALA A 222 -10.69 6.95 8.19
C ALA A 222 -10.92 6.85 6.67
N CYS A 223 -10.32 5.85 6.02
CA CYS A 223 -10.61 5.49 4.63
C CYS A 223 -12.08 5.08 4.43
N HIS A 224 -12.61 4.21 5.30
CA HIS A 224 -14.00 3.77 5.23
C HIS A 224 -14.99 4.93 5.42
N ALA A 225 -14.74 5.80 6.39
CA ALA A 225 -15.57 6.98 6.65
C ALA A 225 -15.51 7.99 5.49
N GLY A 226 -14.32 8.27 4.94
CA GLY A 226 -14.15 9.15 3.79
C GLY A 226 -14.85 8.64 2.53
N GLY A 227 -14.73 7.33 2.27
CA GLY A 227 -15.47 6.65 1.21
C GLY A 227 -16.98 6.76 1.41
N LEU A 228 -17.49 6.38 2.58
CA LEU A 228 -18.92 6.43 2.91
C LEU A 228 -19.52 7.83 2.78
N VAL A 229 -18.87 8.85 3.36
CA VAL A 229 -19.35 10.23 3.36
C VAL A 229 -19.32 10.81 1.95
N SER A 230 -18.24 10.61 1.19
CA SER A 230 -18.18 11.06 -0.22
C SER A 230 -19.22 10.34 -1.09
N GLY A 231 -19.47 9.06 -0.85
CA GLY A 231 -20.54 8.29 -1.49
C GLY A 231 -21.94 8.82 -1.17
N LEU A 232 -22.24 9.07 0.12
CA LEU A 232 -23.53 9.65 0.55
C LEU A 232 -23.80 11.01 -0.09
N ILE A 233 -22.78 11.88 -0.16
CA ILE A 233 -22.87 13.19 -0.81
C ILE A 233 -23.10 13.01 -2.33
N LEU A 234 -22.30 12.17 -2.99
CA LEU A 234 -22.38 11.97 -4.44
C LEU A 234 -23.71 11.34 -4.87
N GLY A 235 -24.18 10.31 -4.15
CA GLY A 235 -25.50 9.71 -4.36
C GLY A 235 -26.64 10.72 -4.13
N ALA A 236 -26.55 11.55 -3.09
CA ALA A 236 -27.56 12.58 -2.83
C ALA A 236 -27.60 13.66 -3.92
N LEU A 237 -26.44 14.04 -4.48
CA LEU A 237 -26.37 14.97 -5.61
C LEU A 237 -26.97 14.36 -6.89
N ILE A 238 -26.62 13.11 -7.22
CA ILE A 238 -27.17 12.40 -8.36
C ILE A 238 -28.70 12.27 -8.22
N ALA A 239 -29.19 11.74 -7.09
CA ALA A 239 -30.60 11.51 -6.82
C ALA A 239 -31.46 12.79 -6.87
N ARG A 240 -30.89 13.96 -6.53
CA ARG A 240 -31.64 15.24 -6.57
C ARG A 240 -31.51 16.00 -7.89
N LEU A 241 -30.35 15.96 -8.54
CA LEU A 241 -30.03 16.83 -9.69
C LEU A 241 -30.08 16.08 -11.04
N ALA A 242 -29.95 14.76 -11.02
CA ALA A 242 -30.03 13.88 -12.20
C ALA A 242 -30.79 12.55 -11.94
N PRO A 243 -32.00 12.54 -11.31
CA PRO A 243 -32.74 11.31 -11.00
C PRO A 243 -33.25 10.54 -12.23
N GLN A 244 -33.28 11.16 -13.41
CA GLN A 244 -33.76 10.53 -14.63
C GLN A 244 -32.59 9.97 -15.44
N HIS A 245 -32.74 8.72 -15.89
CA HIS A 245 -31.78 8.01 -16.73
C HIS A 245 -31.41 8.79 -18.02
N ASP A 246 -32.29 9.69 -18.46
CA ASP A 246 -32.16 10.50 -19.68
C ASP A 246 -31.37 11.81 -19.49
N ALA A 247 -30.71 12.02 -18.34
CA ALA A 247 -29.88 13.21 -18.06
C ALA A 247 -28.36 12.93 -17.97
N PRO A 248 -27.73 12.20 -18.94
CA PRO A 248 -26.33 11.77 -18.83
C PRO A 248 -25.35 12.94 -18.71
N LEU A 249 -25.60 14.06 -19.41
CA LEU A 249 -24.76 15.26 -19.33
C LEU A 249 -24.74 15.85 -17.92
N ARG A 250 -25.89 15.98 -17.25
CA ARG A 250 -25.95 16.47 -15.85
C ARG A 250 -25.18 15.54 -14.92
N ARG A 251 -25.33 14.23 -15.13
CA ARG A 251 -24.64 13.21 -14.34
C ARG A 251 -23.12 13.28 -14.51
N MET A 252 -22.65 13.41 -15.75
CA MET A 252 -21.24 13.66 -16.05
C MET A 252 -20.73 14.97 -15.43
N SER A 253 -21.54 16.05 -15.44
CA SER A 253 -21.17 17.30 -14.77
C SER A 253 -21.02 17.14 -13.26
N ILE A 254 -21.92 16.43 -12.59
CA ILE A 254 -21.83 16.15 -11.14
C ILE A 254 -20.56 15.35 -10.83
N LEU A 255 -20.28 14.30 -11.60
CA LEU A 255 -19.08 13.47 -11.43
C LEU A 255 -17.79 14.26 -11.70
N ALA A 256 -17.77 15.13 -12.72
CA ALA A 256 -16.62 15.98 -13.04
C ALA A 256 -16.36 17.02 -11.94
N VAL A 257 -17.40 17.68 -11.41
CA VAL A 257 -17.28 18.61 -10.28
C VAL A 257 -16.81 17.88 -9.02
N ALA A 258 -17.32 16.67 -8.74
CA ALA A 258 -16.86 15.86 -7.62
C ALA A 258 -15.38 15.44 -7.77
N ALA A 259 -14.96 15.02 -8.96
CA ALA A 259 -13.56 14.69 -9.24
C ALA A 259 -12.63 15.92 -9.08
N LEU A 260 -13.04 17.09 -9.55
CA LEU A 260 -12.28 18.34 -9.37
C LEU A 260 -12.22 18.77 -7.89
N ALA A 261 -13.31 18.60 -7.13
CA ALA A 261 -13.33 18.88 -5.70
C ALA A 261 -12.39 17.94 -4.92
N VAL A 262 -12.35 16.65 -5.29
CA VAL A 262 -11.40 15.69 -4.71
C VAL A 262 -9.96 16.05 -5.09
N ALA A 263 -9.68 16.38 -6.36
CA ALA A 263 -8.34 16.79 -6.79
C ALA A 263 -7.86 18.07 -6.08
N GLY A 264 -8.73 19.08 -5.93
CA GLY A 264 -8.43 20.28 -5.13
C GLY A 264 -8.20 19.96 -3.65
N SER A 265 -8.93 18.99 -3.10
CA SER A 265 -8.72 18.51 -1.73
C SER A 265 -7.39 17.77 -1.57
N VAL A 266 -6.95 16.99 -2.56
CA VAL A 266 -5.62 16.35 -2.57
C VAL A 266 -4.52 17.42 -2.49
N LEU A 267 -4.58 18.44 -3.34
CA LEU A 267 -3.62 19.55 -3.35
C LEU A 267 -3.63 20.31 -2.02
N TRP A 268 -4.81 20.55 -1.43
CA TRP A 268 -4.94 21.22 -0.14
C TRP A 268 -4.32 20.40 1.00
N VAL A 269 -4.57 19.09 1.07
CA VAL A 269 -3.96 18.21 2.08
C VAL A 269 -2.44 18.08 1.86
N GLN A 270 -1.97 18.00 0.61
CA GLN A 270 -0.53 18.03 0.29
C GLN A 270 0.16 19.34 0.70
N HIS A 271 -0.55 20.47 0.64
CA HIS A 271 -0.05 21.74 1.17
C HIS A 271 -0.02 21.73 2.70
N TRP A 272 -1.13 21.36 3.35
CA TRP A 272 -1.31 21.38 4.81
C TRP A 272 -0.47 20.34 5.57
N ARG A 273 -0.46 19.08 5.13
CA ARG A 273 0.24 17.96 5.79
C ARG A 273 1.59 17.62 5.16
N GLY A 274 1.86 18.01 3.92
CA GLY A 274 3.02 17.51 3.17
C GLY A 274 4.36 18.18 3.45
N ALA A 275 4.40 19.36 4.09
CA ALA A 275 5.66 20.06 4.34
C ALA A 275 6.66 19.26 5.23
N PRO A 276 6.25 18.62 6.35
CA PRO A 276 7.09 17.67 7.09
C PRO A 276 7.67 16.55 6.22
N PHE A 277 6.84 15.92 5.40
CA PHE A 277 7.23 14.74 4.63
C PHE A 277 8.13 15.08 3.44
N ARG A 278 7.97 16.25 2.83
CA ARG A 278 8.93 16.78 1.84
C ARG A 278 10.30 17.07 2.45
N ALA A 279 10.37 17.55 3.70
CA ALA A 279 11.65 17.74 4.39
C ALA A 279 12.34 16.39 4.66
N ILE A 280 11.60 15.39 5.13
CA ILE A 280 12.11 14.02 5.35
C ILE A 280 12.61 13.40 4.03
N ASP A 281 11.81 13.43 2.96
CA ASP A 281 12.17 12.87 1.66
C ASP A 281 13.40 13.56 1.03
N SER A 282 13.55 14.87 1.25
CA SER A 282 14.73 15.61 0.80
C SER A 282 16.03 15.13 1.45
N GLN A 283 15.98 14.55 2.66
CA GLN A 283 17.13 13.98 3.34
C GLN A 283 17.64 12.71 2.64
N SER A 284 16.72 11.88 2.13
CA SER A 284 17.06 10.66 1.39
C SER A 284 17.74 10.95 0.05
N ASN A 285 17.36 12.06 -0.60
CA ASN A 285 17.92 12.49 -1.88
C ASN A 285 19.13 13.43 -1.76
N ARG A 286 19.36 14.04 -0.59
CA ARG A 286 20.50 14.92 -0.29
C ARG A 286 20.95 14.72 1.17
N PRO A 287 21.86 13.76 1.42
CA PRO A 287 22.32 13.41 2.78
C PRO A 287 23.24 14.47 3.42
N ASP A 288 23.57 15.58 2.73
CA ASP A 288 24.23 16.76 3.30
C ASP A 288 23.27 17.57 4.21
N HIS A 289 22.65 16.89 5.18
CA HIS A 289 21.43 17.28 5.87
C HIS A 289 21.39 18.74 6.34
N THR A 290 20.33 19.46 5.99
CA THR A 290 19.93 20.64 6.77
C THR A 290 19.19 20.19 8.04
N LEU A 291 19.96 19.72 9.02
CA LEU A 291 19.51 19.33 10.37
C LEU A 291 18.48 20.31 10.96
N ALA A 292 18.68 21.61 10.71
CA ALA A 292 17.77 22.69 11.10
C ALA A 292 16.32 22.55 10.57
N GLN A 293 16.11 21.96 9.38
CA GLN A 293 14.77 21.70 8.83
C GLN A 293 14.06 20.58 9.62
N LEU A 294 14.73 19.45 9.84
CA LEU A 294 14.18 18.33 10.62
C LEU A 294 13.90 18.75 12.07
N GLN A 295 14.82 19.50 12.69
CA GLN A 295 14.58 20.13 14.00
C GLN A 295 13.37 21.08 13.98
N ALA A 296 13.15 21.85 12.91
CA ALA A 296 11.96 22.71 12.80
C ALA A 296 10.67 21.90 12.67
N VAL A 297 10.68 20.79 11.92
CA VAL A 297 9.54 19.87 11.81
C VAL A 297 9.23 19.23 13.17
N VAL A 298 10.23 18.71 13.88
CA VAL A 298 10.06 18.10 15.22
C VAL A 298 9.59 19.14 16.26
N ARG A 299 10.04 20.40 16.18
CA ARG A 299 9.50 21.50 17.01
C ARG A 299 8.02 21.79 16.74
N GLN A 300 7.57 21.69 15.49
CA GLN A 300 6.16 21.92 15.12
C GLN A 300 5.26 20.71 15.41
N GLN A 301 5.79 19.49 15.23
CA GLN A 301 5.05 18.24 15.39
C GLN A 301 5.85 17.26 16.28
N PRO A 302 5.88 17.48 17.60
CA PRO A 302 6.76 16.74 18.52
C PRO A 302 6.41 15.27 18.70
N ASN A 303 5.31 14.79 18.12
CA ASN A 303 4.90 13.38 18.14
C ASN A 303 4.89 12.74 16.73
N LEU A 304 5.40 13.43 15.70
CA LEU A 304 5.53 12.87 14.35
C LEU A 304 6.72 11.91 14.30
N VAL A 305 6.43 10.60 14.36
CA VAL A 305 7.44 9.55 14.50
C VAL A 305 8.38 9.53 13.30
N ALA A 306 7.84 9.67 12.09
CA ALA A 306 8.63 9.75 10.87
C ALA A 306 9.68 10.88 10.90
N ALA A 307 9.35 12.05 11.48
CA ALA A 307 10.28 13.18 11.58
C ALA A 307 11.35 13.01 12.66
N ARG A 308 11.01 12.35 13.77
CA ARG A 308 11.99 12.02 14.83
C ARG A 308 12.98 10.96 14.37
N TYR A 309 12.50 9.91 13.71
CA TYR A 309 13.36 8.87 13.14
C TYR A 309 14.33 9.46 12.09
N ALA A 310 13.79 10.30 11.19
CA ALA A 310 14.56 11.07 10.21
C ALA A 310 15.63 11.97 10.86
N LEU A 311 15.28 12.68 11.95
CA LEU A 311 16.21 13.51 12.72
C LEU A 311 17.28 12.68 13.46
N GLY A 312 16.93 11.54 14.03
CA GLY A 312 17.87 10.61 14.66
C GLY A 312 18.92 10.08 13.67
N ASN A 313 18.48 9.68 12.47
CA ASN A 313 19.38 9.30 11.38
C ASN A 313 20.31 10.45 10.95
N ALA A 314 19.79 11.68 10.86
CA ALA A 314 20.60 12.85 10.51
C ALA A 314 21.65 13.18 11.60
N TYR A 315 21.31 13.03 12.88
CA TYR A 315 22.26 13.14 13.98
C TYR A 315 23.32 12.04 13.94
N PHE A 316 22.93 10.78 13.68
CA PHE A 316 23.88 9.66 13.56
C PHE A 316 24.89 9.89 12.43
N SER A 317 24.42 10.29 11.24
CA SER A 317 25.29 10.65 10.10
C SER A 317 26.21 11.85 10.40
N ALA A 318 25.79 12.77 11.27
CA ALA A 318 26.60 13.91 11.73
C ALA A 318 27.57 13.55 12.89
N GLY A 319 27.60 12.30 13.36
CA GLY A 319 28.39 11.86 14.52
C GLY A 319 27.85 12.34 15.88
N GLN A 320 26.65 12.91 15.91
CA GLN A 320 25.96 13.40 17.11
C GLN A 320 25.18 12.25 17.78
N PHE A 321 25.93 11.25 18.26
CA PHE A 321 25.35 9.97 18.69
C PHE A 321 24.39 10.08 19.88
N SER A 322 24.67 10.96 20.84
CA SER A 322 23.80 11.12 22.02
C SER A 322 22.48 11.82 21.68
N GLU A 323 22.47 12.76 20.72
CA GLU A 323 21.23 13.33 20.17
C GLU A 323 20.45 12.31 19.32
N ALA A 324 21.15 11.46 18.57
CA ALA A 324 20.53 10.35 17.84
C ALA A 324 19.86 9.35 18.81
N GLU A 325 20.54 8.97 19.90
CA GLU A 325 20.02 8.11 20.96
C GLU A 325 18.69 8.66 21.52
N ALA A 326 18.67 9.97 21.84
CA ALA A 326 17.51 10.63 22.41
C ALA A 326 16.30 10.61 21.45
N GLU A 327 16.52 10.86 20.15
CA GLU A 327 15.45 10.84 19.15
C GLU A 327 14.94 9.42 18.86
N PHE A 328 15.81 8.41 18.75
CA PHE A 328 15.38 7.01 18.58
C PHE A 328 14.65 6.47 19.81
N LYS A 329 15.11 6.81 21.03
CA LYS A 329 14.35 6.51 22.26
C LYS A 329 12.97 7.16 22.23
N LYS A 330 12.86 8.42 21.77
CA LYS A 330 11.57 9.10 21.65
C LYS A 330 10.67 8.49 20.57
N VAL A 331 11.22 7.94 19.49
CA VAL A 331 10.46 7.11 18.53
C VAL A 331 9.92 5.86 19.21
N LEU A 332 10.74 5.14 19.98
CA LEU A 332 10.33 3.91 20.66
C LEU A 332 9.36 4.15 21.83
N ASP A 333 9.39 5.32 22.48
CA ASP A 333 8.35 5.76 23.43
C ASP A 333 6.98 5.90 22.75
N LEU A 334 6.96 6.46 21.54
CA LEU A 334 5.73 6.74 20.78
C LEU A 334 5.19 5.49 20.07
N GLN A 335 6.08 4.67 19.52
CA GLN A 335 5.78 3.43 18.80
C GLN A 335 6.78 2.33 19.21
N PRO A 336 6.52 1.57 20.29
CA PRO A 336 7.45 0.56 20.80
C PRO A 336 7.84 -0.57 19.83
N GLN A 337 7.03 -0.79 18.79
CA GLN A 337 7.25 -1.80 17.75
C GLN A 337 7.74 -1.20 16.42
N TYR A 338 8.27 0.05 16.42
CA TYR A 338 8.80 0.66 15.21
C TYR A 338 10.05 -0.10 14.72
N PRO A 339 10.00 -0.85 13.59
CA PRO A 339 10.97 -1.93 13.34
C PRO A 339 12.42 -1.46 13.20
N HIS A 340 12.63 -0.27 12.65
CA HIS A 340 13.97 0.23 12.32
C HIS A 340 14.63 1.01 13.46
N ALA A 341 13.88 1.75 14.28
CA ALA A 341 14.46 2.60 15.33
C ALA A 341 15.16 1.81 16.44
N ARG A 342 14.77 0.55 16.68
CA ARG A 342 15.45 -0.33 17.63
C ARG A 342 16.78 -0.84 17.08
N VAL A 343 16.86 -1.10 15.77
CA VAL A 343 18.12 -1.42 15.08
C VAL A 343 19.06 -0.21 15.11
N GLU A 344 18.58 0.97 14.70
CA GLU A 344 19.42 2.18 14.69
C GLU A 344 19.91 2.57 16.09
N LEU A 345 19.09 2.41 17.13
CA LEU A 345 19.51 2.60 18.52
C LEU A 345 20.64 1.62 18.92
N GLY A 346 20.59 0.37 18.46
CA GLY A 346 21.70 -0.58 18.63
C GLY A 346 22.98 -0.13 17.91
N MET A 347 22.85 0.41 16.70
CA MET A 347 23.98 0.96 15.93
C MET A 347 24.59 2.21 16.59
N VAL A 348 23.76 3.09 17.18
CA VAL A 348 24.21 4.21 18.02
C VAL A 348 25.08 3.71 19.18
N TYR A 349 24.64 2.68 19.91
CA TYR A 349 25.43 2.13 21.01
C TYR A 349 26.76 1.51 20.55
N LEU A 350 26.82 0.89 19.37
CA LEU A 350 28.08 0.42 18.79
C LEU A 350 29.03 1.59 18.44
N ALA A 351 28.49 2.68 17.89
CA ALA A 351 29.27 3.88 17.58
C ALA A 351 29.82 4.56 18.85
N GLU A 352 29.04 4.60 19.93
CA GLU A 352 29.46 5.10 21.26
C GLU A 352 30.33 4.11 22.06
N LYS A 353 30.72 2.95 21.50
CA LYS A 353 31.51 1.91 22.18
C LYS A 353 30.86 1.34 23.45
N ARG A 354 29.55 1.11 23.38
CA ARG A 354 28.69 0.47 24.40
C ARG A 354 28.10 -0.85 23.89
N PRO A 355 28.92 -1.86 23.56
CA PRO A 355 28.44 -3.05 22.87
C PRO A 355 27.48 -3.92 23.71
N GLN A 356 27.53 -3.84 25.05
CA GLN A 356 26.54 -4.52 25.92
C GLN A 356 25.13 -3.95 25.76
N ASP A 357 25.01 -2.62 25.64
CA ASP A 357 23.71 -1.96 25.39
C ASP A 357 23.21 -2.31 23.99
N ALA A 358 24.12 -2.45 23.02
CA ALA A 358 23.82 -2.92 21.67
C ALA A 358 23.34 -4.38 21.67
N GLU A 359 24.05 -5.32 22.30
CA GLU A 359 23.66 -6.73 22.45
C GLU A 359 22.25 -6.83 23.06
N ALA A 360 21.99 -6.13 24.16
CA ALA A 360 20.69 -6.10 24.83
C ALA A 360 19.56 -5.52 23.94
N THR A 361 19.90 -4.62 23.02
CA THR A 361 18.94 -3.98 22.09
C THR A 361 18.65 -4.88 20.88
N PHE A 362 19.67 -5.44 20.23
CA PHE A 362 19.50 -6.39 19.13
C PHE A 362 18.82 -7.68 19.59
N LYS A 363 19.04 -8.13 20.83
CA LYS A 363 18.32 -9.27 21.41
C LYS A 363 16.80 -9.05 21.45
N GLN A 364 16.35 -7.80 21.58
CA GLN A 364 14.91 -7.47 21.56
C GLN A 364 14.36 -7.42 20.13
N VAL A 365 15.18 -7.08 19.13
CA VAL A 365 14.83 -7.20 17.70
C VAL A 365 14.66 -8.68 17.35
N LEU A 366 15.66 -9.50 17.66
CA LEU A 366 15.68 -10.94 17.38
C LEU A 366 14.64 -11.77 18.17
N ALA A 367 14.12 -11.21 19.27
CA ALA A 367 12.98 -11.79 19.99
C ALA A 367 11.62 -11.50 19.32
N GLN A 368 11.55 -10.54 18.40
CA GLN A 368 10.36 -10.24 17.60
C GLN A 368 10.43 -10.94 16.24
N ASP A 369 11.58 -10.89 15.57
CA ASP A 369 11.87 -11.61 14.34
C ASP A 369 13.31 -12.17 14.38
N ALA A 370 13.42 -13.49 14.52
CA ALA A 370 14.70 -14.19 14.61
C ALA A 370 15.48 -14.20 13.29
N ASP A 371 14.80 -14.03 12.14
CA ASP A 371 15.42 -13.93 10.82
C ASP A 371 15.56 -12.45 10.37
N ASP A 372 15.48 -11.46 11.29
CA ASP A 372 15.75 -10.06 10.95
C ASP A 372 17.24 -9.86 10.59
N VAL A 373 17.47 -9.52 9.33
CA VAL A 373 18.79 -9.34 8.70
C VAL A 373 19.66 -8.31 9.41
N TYR A 374 19.07 -7.21 9.87
CA TYR A 374 19.79 -6.10 10.49
C TYR A 374 20.09 -6.39 11.96
N GLY A 375 19.14 -7.03 12.67
CA GLY A 375 19.30 -7.52 14.03
C GLY A 375 20.40 -8.57 14.14
N ASN A 376 20.44 -9.55 13.23
CA ASN A 376 21.49 -10.57 13.18
C ASN A 376 22.88 -9.92 12.92
N TYR A 377 22.97 -9.00 11.96
CA TYR A 377 24.23 -8.30 11.67
C TYR A 377 24.70 -7.39 12.81
N GLY A 378 23.78 -6.61 13.42
CA GLY A 378 24.09 -5.76 14.57
C GLY A 378 24.48 -6.55 15.81
N MET A 379 23.82 -7.68 16.06
CA MET A 379 24.20 -8.64 17.12
C MET A 379 25.63 -9.15 16.88
N ALA A 380 25.95 -9.56 15.65
CA ALA A 380 27.28 -10.03 15.29
C ALA A 380 28.38 -8.98 15.57
N LEU A 381 28.12 -7.71 15.24
CA LEU A 381 29.02 -6.59 15.54
C LEU A 381 29.19 -6.37 17.05
N ALA A 382 28.10 -6.39 17.83
CA ALA A 382 28.15 -6.25 19.28
C ALA A 382 29.01 -7.35 19.93
N LEU A 383 28.77 -8.60 19.54
CA LEU A 383 29.52 -9.76 20.02
C LEU A 383 31.01 -9.68 19.62
N ALA A 384 31.34 -9.14 18.44
CA ALA A 384 32.72 -8.99 17.98
C ALA A 384 33.50 -7.88 18.72
N ASP A 385 32.83 -6.78 19.08
CA ASP A 385 33.39 -5.70 19.91
C ASP A 385 33.56 -6.13 21.39
N GLU A 386 32.80 -7.13 21.86
CA GLU A 386 32.99 -7.79 23.16
C GLU A 386 33.97 -8.98 23.16
N ASP A 387 34.69 -9.19 22.06
CA ASP A 387 35.58 -10.35 21.85
C ASP A 387 34.90 -11.74 21.94
N LYS A 388 33.56 -11.80 21.94
CA LYS A 388 32.74 -13.03 21.81
C LYS A 388 32.74 -13.58 20.37
N ASN A 389 33.92 -13.57 19.74
CA ASN A 389 34.14 -13.78 18.29
C ASN A 389 33.49 -15.06 17.73
N GLN A 390 33.45 -16.15 18.50
CA GLN A 390 32.82 -17.40 18.05
C GLN A 390 31.31 -17.28 17.86
N ALA A 391 30.63 -16.52 18.74
CA ALA A 391 29.20 -16.26 18.61
C ALA A 391 28.94 -15.25 17.48
N ALA A 392 29.76 -14.20 17.37
CA ALA A 392 29.70 -13.23 16.29
C ALA A 392 29.74 -13.90 14.90
N ILE A 393 30.60 -14.90 14.71
CA ILE A 393 30.70 -15.66 13.46
C ILE A 393 29.40 -16.38 13.08
N GLU A 394 28.67 -16.96 14.04
CA GLU A 394 27.39 -17.63 13.74
C GLU A 394 26.30 -16.62 13.35
N GLU A 395 26.23 -15.47 14.03
CA GLU A 395 25.33 -14.37 13.67
C GLU A 395 25.66 -13.76 12.29
N PHE A 396 26.94 -13.56 11.97
CA PHE A 396 27.38 -13.13 10.62
C PHE A 396 27.01 -14.15 9.53
N LYS A 397 27.14 -15.46 9.80
CA LYS A 397 26.67 -16.51 8.88
C LYS A 397 25.17 -16.46 8.68
N THR A 398 24.39 -16.23 9.74
CA THR A 398 22.93 -16.11 9.64
C THR A 398 22.53 -14.90 8.80
N ALA A 399 23.09 -13.72 9.08
CA ALA A 399 22.88 -12.53 8.25
C ALA A 399 23.27 -12.79 6.77
N GLY A 400 24.40 -13.45 6.53
CA GLY A 400 24.84 -13.85 5.18
C GLY A 400 23.89 -14.83 4.48
N ARG A 401 23.34 -15.83 5.20
CA ARG A 401 22.31 -16.78 4.71
C ARG A 401 21.03 -16.07 4.31
N LEU A 402 20.64 -15.03 5.05
CA LEU A 402 19.44 -14.23 4.82
C LEU A 402 19.63 -13.16 3.72
N GLY A 403 20.79 -13.12 3.07
CA GLY A 403 21.03 -12.21 1.94
C GLY A 403 21.42 -10.79 2.34
N ALA A 404 21.94 -10.59 3.56
CA ALA A 404 22.31 -9.27 4.10
C ALA A 404 23.04 -8.36 3.09
N PRO A 405 22.51 -7.17 2.75
CA PRO A 405 23.06 -6.30 1.71
C PRO A 405 24.34 -5.54 2.12
N PHE A 406 24.82 -5.71 3.36
CA PHE A 406 25.91 -4.93 3.93
C PHE A 406 27.26 -5.21 3.25
N ALA A 407 27.88 -4.15 2.71
CA ALA A 407 29.29 -4.14 2.37
C ALA A 407 30.12 -4.21 3.67
N GLY A 408 31.13 -5.08 3.69
CA GLY A 408 31.97 -5.34 4.86
C GLY A 408 31.49 -6.47 5.78
N LEU A 409 30.37 -7.16 5.49
CA LEU A 409 29.92 -8.29 6.32
C LEU A 409 30.97 -9.39 6.42
N TYR A 410 31.54 -9.80 5.29
CA TYR A 410 32.57 -10.84 5.26
C TYR A 410 33.92 -10.30 5.76
N ARG A 411 34.16 -8.99 5.66
CA ARG A 411 35.31 -8.31 6.30
C ARG A 411 35.26 -8.35 7.83
N GLU A 412 34.15 -8.04 8.47
CA GLU A 412 34.03 -8.11 9.94
C GLU A 412 33.99 -9.57 10.44
N MET A 413 33.35 -10.48 9.68
CA MET A 413 33.44 -11.93 9.95
C MET A 413 34.89 -12.44 9.85
N GLY A 414 35.64 -12.01 8.82
CA GLY A 414 37.05 -12.34 8.64
C GLY A 414 37.95 -11.83 9.78
N ARG A 415 37.64 -10.65 10.33
CA ARG A 415 38.30 -10.11 11.53
C ARG A 415 38.05 -10.97 12.76
N SER A 416 36.82 -11.45 12.95
CA SER A 416 36.47 -12.36 14.04
C SER A 416 37.20 -13.70 13.93
N TYR A 417 37.29 -14.28 12.72
CA TYR A 417 38.10 -15.47 12.45
C TYR A 417 39.59 -15.22 12.73
N ALA A 418 40.14 -14.08 12.31
CA ALA A 418 41.54 -13.73 12.55
C ALA A 418 41.87 -13.57 14.05
N LYS A 419 40.97 -12.97 14.85
CA LYS A 419 41.09 -12.92 16.33
C LYS A 419 41.15 -14.32 16.96
N LEU A 420 40.40 -15.29 16.41
CA LEU A 420 40.43 -16.71 16.82
C LEU A 420 41.61 -17.50 16.22
N LYS A 421 42.49 -16.87 15.44
CA LYS A 421 43.62 -17.50 14.71
C LYS A 421 43.18 -18.53 13.64
N MET A 422 41.92 -18.48 13.23
CA MET A 422 41.33 -19.26 12.14
C MET A 422 41.67 -18.58 10.81
N TYR A 423 42.96 -18.60 10.45
CA TYR A 423 43.47 -17.74 9.37
C TYR A 423 43.00 -18.20 7.99
N ASP A 424 42.74 -19.49 7.78
CA ASP A 424 42.17 -20.01 6.52
C ASP A 424 40.76 -19.46 6.26
N GLU A 425 39.91 -19.52 7.28
CA GLU A 425 38.55 -18.98 7.25
C GLU A 425 38.54 -17.46 7.15
N ALA A 426 39.47 -16.78 7.83
CA ALA A 426 39.65 -15.33 7.72
C ALA A 426 40.01 -14.92 6.27
N ILE A 427 41.00 -15.58 5.66
CA ILE A 427 41.40 -15.33 4.26
C ILE A 427 40.22 -15.61 3.32
N ALA A 428 39.50 -16.73 3.49
CA ALA A 428 38.34 -17.05 2.67
C ALA A 428 37.22 -16.00 2.79
N ALA A 429 36.95 -15.49 4.00
CA ALA A 429 35.98 -14.43 4.23
C ALA A 429 36.40 -13.11 3.57
N TYR A 430 37.67 -12.70 3.71
CA TYR A 430 38.16 -11.49 3.05
C TYR A 430 38.14 -11.59 1.52
N LEU A 431 38.51 -12.74 0.93
CA LEU A 431 38.41 -12.95 -0.51
C LEU A 431 36.95 -12.91 -1.00
N LYS A 432 36.00 -13.41 -0.21
CA LYS A 432 34.56 -13.31 -0.52
C LYS A 432 34.03 -11.87 -0.43
N GLU A 433 34.55 -11.06 0.48
CA GLU A 433 34.26 -9.62 0.48
C GLU A 433 34.80 -8.96 -0.80
N LYS A 434 36.03 -9.31 -1.22
CA LYS A 434 36.67 -8.75 -2.41
C LYS A 434 35.90 -9.08 -3.69
N GLU A 435 35.40 -10.30 -3.81
CA GLU A 435 34.52 -10.74 -4.91
C GLU A 435 33.19 -9.96 -4.92
N ARG A 436 32.61 -9.68 -3.74
CA ARG A 436 31.30 -9.05 -3.61
C ARG A 436 31.33 -7.53 -3.80
N SER A 437 32.27 -6.86 -3.14
CA SER A 437 32.27 -5.40 -2.92
C SER A 437 33.45 -4.70 -3.60
N GLY A 438 34.31 -5.45 -4.27
CA GLY A 438 35.49 -4.93 -4.97
C GLY A 438 36.73 -4.85 -4.08
N ASP A 439 37.85 -4.61 -4.75
CA ASP A 439 39.18 -4.49 -4.15
C ASP A 439 39.35 -3.12 -3.46
N ASN A 440 39.95 -3.08 -2.28
CA ASN A 440 40.20 -1.81 -1.56
C ASN A 440 41.40 -1.93 -0.58
N PRO A 441 42.06 -0.81 -0.21
CA PRO A 441 43.26 -0.83 0.61
C PRO A 441 43.10 -1.52 1.97
N ASP A 442 41.97 -1.31 2.64
CA ASP A 442 41.70 -1.89 3.97
C ASP A 442 41.57 -3.41 3.93
N LEU A 443 40.93 -3.94 2.89
CA LEU A 443 40.72 -5.37 2.71
C LEU A 443 42.02 -6.08 2.32
N GLU A 444 42.85 -5.48 1.46
CA GLU A 444 44.18 -5.98 1.13
C GLU A 444 45.14 -5.92 2.33
N ASN A 445 45.05 -4.87 3.15
CA ASN A 445 45.79 -4.81 4.42
C ASN A 445 45.35 -5.92 5.40
N ALA A 446 44.05 -6.22 5.48
CA ALA A 446 43.53 -7.32 6.31
C ALA A 446 43.97 -8.70 5.80
N LEU A 447 43.94 -8.92 4.48
CA LEU A 447 44.49 -10.11 3.82
C LEU A 447 45.98 -10.26 4.11
N ALA A 448 46.76 -9.19 3.95
CA ALA A 448 48.20 -9.19 4.23
C ALA A 448 48.52 -9.59 5.68
N GLN A 449 47.75 -9.10 6.65
CA GLN A 449 47.90 -9.46 8.06
C GLN A 449 47.57 -10.95 8.30
N ALA A 450 46.48 -11.46 7.72
CA ALA A 450 46.10 -12.87 7.84
C ALA A 450 47.11 -13.81 7.17
N TYR A 451 47.58 -13.49 5.96
CA TYR A 451 48.65 -14.22 5.28
C TYR A 451 49.95 -14.22 6.11
N GLN A 452 50.35 -13.06 6.64
CA GLN A 452 51.55 -12.95 7.49
C GLN A 452 51.45 -13.81 8.75
N ALA A 453 50.30 -13.78 9.44
CA ALA A 453 50.05 -14.53 10.66
C ALA A 453 49.99 -16.05 10.43
N LYS A 454 49.59 -16.48 9.21
CA LYS A 454 49.62 -17.87 8.75
C LYS A 454 51.01 -18.31 8.24
N GLY A 455 51.96 -17.40 8.05
CA GLY A 455 53.30 -17.69 7.50
C GLY A 455 53.39 -17.67 5.97
N MET A 456 52.34 -17.19 5.28
CA MET A 456 52.28 -17.02 3.82
C MET A 456 52.96 -15.70 3.40
N THR A 457 54.27 -15.60 3.65
CA THR A 457 55.04 -14.33 3.54
C THR A 457 55.01 -13.71 2.15
N GLN A 458 54.99 -14.52 1.07
CA GLN A 458 54.91 -14.00 -0.29
C GLN A 458 53.57 -13.31 -0.55
N GLN A 459 52.46 -14.02 -0.29
CA GLN A 459 51.11 -13.49 -0.45
C GLN A 459 50.85 -12.27 0.45
N ALA A 460 51.43 -12.26 1.65
CA ALA A 460 51.38 -11.09 2.53
C ALA A 460 52.07 -9.85 1.91
N GLN A 461 53.19 -10.03 1.22
CA GLN A 461 53.91 -8.94 0.57
C GLN A 461 53.23 -8.48 -0.73
N GLU A 462 52.65 -9.41 -1.50
CA GLU A 462 51.82 -9.11 -2.66
C GLU A 462 50.60 -8.26 -2.26
N ALA A 463 49.86 -8.68 -1.23
CA ALA A 463 48.71 -7.94 -0.71
C ALA A 463 49.06 -6.55 -0.15
N ARG A 464 50.18 -6.40 0.58
CA ARG A 464 50.67 -5.06 1.00
C ARG A 464 50.98 -4.16 -0.20
N THR A 465 51.58 -4.72 -1.24
CA THR A 465 51.92 -3.97 -2.46
C THR A 465 50.65 -3.54 -3.19
N ARG A 466 49.63 -4.41 -3.23
CA ARG A 466 48.31 -4.10 -3.80
C ARG A 466 47.56 -3.03 -2.99
N ALA A 467 47.58 -3.11 -1.67
CA ALA A 467 47.00 -2.09 -0.79
C ALA A 467 47.62 -0.70 -1.04
N ALA A 468 48.95 -0.63 -1.19
CA ALA A 468 49.66 0.63 -1.47
C ALA A 468 49.35 1.20 -2.86
N GLN A 469 49.19 0.34 -3.88
CA GLN A 469 48.73 0.77 -5.22
C GLN A 469 47.32 1.38 -5.16
N LEU A 470 46.37 0.66 -4.55
CA LEU A 470 44.99 1.10 -4.43
C LEU A 470 44.84 2.39 -3.62
N ALA A 471 45.68 2.61 -2.61
CA ALA A 471 45.70 3.86 -1.85
C ALA A 471 46.20 5.03 -2.72
N GLY A 472 47.28 4.84 -3.49
CA GLY A 472 47.78 5.86 -4.42
C GLY A 472 46.85 6.16 -5.60
N GLU A 473 45.96 5.22 -5.95
CA GLU A 473 44.89 5.42 -6.94
C GLU A 473 43.69 6.22 -6.38
N GLN A 474 43.57 6.40 -5.06
CA GLN A 474 42.49 7.15 -4.40
C GLN A 474 42.85 8.62 -4.07
N ASP A 475 44.14 8.97 -4.07
CA ASP A 475 44.64 10.34 -3.82
C ASP A 475 44.73 11.20 -5.11
N HIS A 476 44.12 10.74 -6.22
CA HIS A 476 44.16 11.36 -7.56
C HIS A 476 42.76 11.57 -8.17
#